data_AF-A0A076LKZ6-F1
#
_entry.id   AF-A0A076LKZ6-F1
#
_cell.length_a   1.000
_cell.length_b   1.000
_cell.length_c   1.000
_cell.angle_alpha   90.00
_cell.angle_beta   90.00
_cell.angle_gamma   90.00
#
_symmetry.space_group_name_H-M   'P 1'
#
loop_
_entity.id
_entity.type
_entity.pdbx_description
1 polymer ?
#
loop_
_entity_poly.entity_id
_entity_poly.type
_entity_poly.pdbx_seq_one_letter_code
_entity_poly.pdbx_strand_id
1 'polypeptide(L)'
;MWLDAERNGDAPNRYVLTGKNSRQHKLYVIIGQEGWVPDTKDGLGIIKYTRKGQEQFDIVANGNQSVPIDTYVITIQGRYLNR
;
A
#
# COMPACT_ATOMS: atom_id res chain seq x y z
N MET A 1 0.20 8.86 -0.77
CA MET A 1 -0.43 7.90 0.16
C MET A 1 0.48 6.69 0.29
N TRP A 2 0.60 6.11 1.48
CA TRP A 2 1.39 4.90 1.70
C TRP A 2 0.91 4.09 2.89
N LEU A 3 1.36 2.84 2.97
CA LEU A 3 1.12 2.00 4.15
C LEU A 3 2.32 2.07 5.08
N ASP A 4 2.05 2.11 6.38
CA ASP A 4 3.07 1.90 7.41
C ASP A 4 3.27 0.39 7.61
N ALA A 5 3.98 -0.23 6.68
CA ALA A 5 4.21 -1.66 6.60
C ALA A 5 5.53 -1.98 5.89
N GLU A 6 6.02 -3.21 6.06
CA GLU A 6 7.23 -3.71 5.40
C GLU A 6 7.08 -3.67 3.87
N ARG A 7 8.15 -3.28 3.16
CA ARG A 7 8.19 -3.25 1.70
C ARG A 7 8.30 -4.64 1.09
N ASN A 8 7.64 -4.84 -0.05
CA ASN A 8 7.78 -6.06 -0.84
C ASN A 8 8.45 -5.77 -2.19
N GLY A 9 9.78 -5.83 -2.21
CA GLY A 9 10.60 -5.53 -3.39
C GLY A 9 10.73 -4.04 -3.68
N ASP A 10 11.19 -3.71 -4.90
CA ASP A 10 11.61 -2.35 -5.26
C ASP A 10 10.45 -1.41 -5.61
N ALA A 11 9.27 -1.95 -5.92
CA ALA A 11 8.12 -1.14 -6.28
C ALA A 11 7.50 -0.49 -5.02
N PRO A 12 7.44 0.86 -4.93
CA PRO A 12 7.03 1.56 -3.72
C PRO A 12 5.52 1.47 -3.45
N ASN A 13 4.76 0.71 -4.23
CA ASN A 13 3.36 0.44 -3.98
C ASN A 13 3.07 -0.97 -3.45
N ARG A 14 4.11 -1.79 -3.19
CA ARG A 14 3.98 -3.17 -2.70
C ARG A 14 4.41 -3.29 -1.25
N TYR A 15 3.63 -4.03 -0.46
CA TYR A 15 3.83 -4.18 0.98
C TYR A 15 3.57 -5.60 1.45
N VAL A 16 4.11 -5.93 2.63
CA VAL A 16 3.82 -7.15 3.39
C VAL A 16 3.14 -6.78 4.70
N LEU A 17 1.90 -7.21 4.88
CA LEU A 17 1.18 -7.13 6.14
C LEU A 17 1.52 -8.38 6.97
N THR A 18 1.82 -8.17 8.25
CA THR A 18 2.13 -9.26 9.18
C THR A 18 0.95 -9.51 10.09
N GLY A 19 0.58 -10.78 10.26
CA GLY A 19 -0.52 -11.21 11.12
C GLY A 19 -0.28 -10.82 12.58
N LYS A 20 -1.35 -10.41 13.26
CA LYS A 20 -1.30 -10.02 14.68
C LYS A 20 -0.95 -11.21 15.58
N ASN A 21 -1.40 -12.42 15.23
CA ASN A 21 -1.21 -13.61 16.05
C ASN A 21 0.09 -14.35 15.72
N SER A 22 0.61 -14.24 14.49
CA SER A 22 1.90 -14.84 14.11
C SER A 22 2.67 -13.98 13.11
N ARG A 23 3.95 -13.74 13.40
CA ARG A 23 4.86 -13.03 12.47
C ARG A 23 5.14 -13.80 11.17
N GLN A 24 4.86 -15.10 11.15
CA GLN A 24 5.00 -15.94 9.96
C GLN A 24 3.78 -15.83 9.05
N HIS A 25 2.65 -15.32 9.54
CA HIS A 25 1.47 -15.07 8.71
C HIS A 25 1.68 -13.78 7.92
N LYS A 26 1.79 -13.91 6.61
CA LYS A 26 2.07 -12.81 5.70
C LYS A 26 0.95 -12.68 4.68
N LEU A 27 0.52 -11.43 4.47
CA LEU A 27 -0.41 -11.03 3.42
C LEU A 27 0.27 -9.99 2.55
N TYR A 28 0.45 -10.29 1.28
CA TYR A 28 1.11 -9.41 0.32
C TYR A 28 0.07 -8.53 -0.35
N VAL A 29 0.26 -7.21 -0.33
CA VAL A 29 -0.70 -6.25 -0.90
C VAL A 29 -0.04 -5.25 -1.82
N ILE A 30 -0.83 -4.75 -2.76
CA ILE A 30 -0.50 -3.61 -3.61
C ILE A 30 -1.52 -2.50 -3.32
N ILE A 31 -1.04 -1.26 -3.21
CA ILE A 31 -1.92 -0.09 -3.22
C ILE A 31 -1.92 0.56 -4.62
N GLY A 32 -3.08 1.02 -5.06
CA GLY A 32 -3.19 1.70 -6.34
C GLY A 32 -4.62 1.78 -6.85
N GLN A 33 -4.81 2.52 -7.94
CA GLN A 33 -6.01 2.57 -8.77
C GLN A 33 -5.65 3.38 -10.03
N GLU A 34 -6.59 3.56 -10.94
CA GLU A 34 -6.43 4.43 -12.10
C GLU A 34 -5.95 5.85 -11.70
N GLY A 35 -4.89 6.30 -12.40
CA GLY A 35 -4.27 7.61 -12.20
C GLY A 35 -3.33 7.72 -10.99
N TRP A 36 -3.24 6.69 -10.14
CA TRP A 36 -2.17 6.60 -9.14
C TRP A 36 -0.93 5.98 -9.75
N VAL A 37 0.22 6.60 -9.53
CA VAL A 37 1.53 6.08 -9.96
C VAL A 37 2.41 5.84 -8.75
N PRO A 38 3.35 4.87 -8.81
CA PRO A 38 4.35 4.70 -7.77
C PRO A 38 5.15 6.00 -7.56
N ASP A 39 5.31 6.41 -6.29
CA ASP A 39 6.12 7.57 -5.93
C ASP A 39 7.60 7.19 -5.94
N THR A 40 8.22 7.27 -7.11
CA THR A 40 9.63 6.94 -7.32
C THR A 40 10.59 8.01 -6.81
N LYS A 41 10.10 9.23 -6.53
CA LYS A 41 10.93 10.33 -6.05
C LYS A 41 11.21 10.19 -4.55
N ASP A 42 10.16 10.05 -3.76
CA ASP A 42 10.29 9.95 -2.31
C ASP A 42 10.28 8.49 -1.83
N GLY A 43 9.93 7.54 -2.70
CA GLY A 43 9.91 6.11 -2.40
C GLY A 43 8.81 5.73 -1.40
N LEU A 44 7.87 6.64 -1.10
CA LEU A 44 6.95 6.48 0.00
C LEU A 44 5.74 5.64 -0.36
N GLY A 45 5.29 5.56 -1.60
CA GLY A 45 4.00 4.92 -1.85
C GLY A 45 3.49 5.07 -3.26
N ILE A 46 2.25 5.55 -3.34
CA ILE A 46 1.62 6.03 -4.56
C ILE A 46 1.35 7.53 -4.45
N ILE A 47 1.42 8.20 -5.59
CA ILE A 47 1.10 9.60 -5.77
C ILE A 47 0.11 9.74 -6.94
N LYS A 48 -0.83 10.68 -6.82
CA LYS A 48 -1.74 11.05 -7.89
C LYS A 48 -1.70 12.56 -8.05
N TYR A 49 -1.52 13.00 -9.28
CA TYR A 49 -1.58 14.41 -9.64
C TYR A 49 -3.03 14.72 -10.04
N THR A 50 -3.73 15.48 -9.20
CA THR A 50 -5.15 15.81 -9.41
C THR A 50 -5.45 17.21 -8.89
N ARG A 51 -6.52 17.81 -9.42
CA ARG A 51 -7.12 19.06 -8.89
C ARG A 51 -8.40 18.78 -8.10
N LYS A 52 -8.82 17.52 -8.02
CA LYS A 52 -10.01 17.13 -7.26
C LYS A 52 -9.69 17.18 -5.76
N GLY A 53 -10.68 17.61 -4.96
CA GLY A 53 -10.56 17.61 -3.51
C GLY A 53 -10.65 16.23 -2.86
N GLN A 54 -11.11 15.22 -3.62
CA GLN A 54 -11.24 13.84 -3.16
C GLN A 54 -10.84 12.87 -4.28
N GLU A 55 -10.17 11.80 -3.89
CA GLU A 55 -9.78 10.68 -4.73
C GLU A 55 -9.95 9.37 -3.96
N GLN A 56 -10.04 8.26 -4.69
CA GLN A 56 -10.06 6.91 -4.14
C GLN A 56 -8.77 6.18 -4.54
N PHE A 57 -8.35 5.23 -3.71
CA PHE A 57 -7.36 4.21 -4.06
C PHE A 57 -7.81 2.89 -3.45
N ASP A 58 -7.34 1.79 -4.02
CA ASP A 58 -7.65 0.46 -3.53
C ASP A 58 -6.41 -0.18 -2.86
N ILE A 59 -6.68 -1.12 -1.96
CA ILE A 59 -5.68 -2.03 -1.40
C ILE A 59 -6.09 -3.43 -1.83
N VAL A 60 -5.27 -4.06 -2.65
CA VAL A 60 -5.59 -5.35 -3.28
C VAL A 60 -4.54 -6.40 -2.94
N ALA A 61 -4.95 -7.66 -2.94
CA ALA A 61 -4.04 -8.78 -2.83
C ALA A 61 -3.01 -8.75 -3.98
N ASN A 62 -1.73 -8.91 -3.66
CA ASN A 62 -0.66 -9.04 -4.65
C ASN A 62 -0.67 -10.46 -5.25
N GLY A 63 -1.52 -10.65 -6.26
CA GLY A 63 -1.68 -11.93 -6.93
C GLY A 63 -2.37 -13.01 -6.09
N ASN A 64 -2.42 -14.22 -6.65
CA ASN A 64 -2.98 -15.38 -5.97
C ASN A 64 -2.05 -15.80 -4.84
N GLN A 65 -2.61 -15.94 -3.64
CA GLN A 65 -1.87 -16.28 -2.43
C GLN A 65 -2.76 -17.10 -1.48
N SER A 66 -2.16 -18.06 -0.79
CA SER A 66 -2.81 -18.74 0.33
C SER A 66 -2.52 -17.93 1.59
N VAL A 67 -3.53 -17.19 2.08
CA VAL A 67 -3.38 -16.30 3.23
C VAL A 67 -3.75 -17.07 4.50
N PRO A 68 -2.84 -17.20 5.48
CA PRO A 68 -3.18 -17.80 6.77
C PRO A 68 -4.28 -17.01 7.47
N ILE A 69 -5.18 -17.72 8.17
CA ILE A 69 -6.21 -17.10 9.01
C ILE A 69 -5.52 -16.31 10.13
N ASP A 70 -5.66 -14.99 10.07
CA ASP A 70 -5.15 -14.06 11.07
C ASP A 70 -5.89 -12.71 10.94
N THR A 71 -5.57 -11.75 11.82
CA THR A 71 -5.94 -10.35 11.66
C THR A 71 -4.74 -9.58 11.14
N TYR A 72 -4.91 -8.90 10.01
CA TYR A 72 -3.88 -8.06 9.39
C TYR A 72 -4.28 -6.59 9.57
N VAL A 73 -3.46 -5.82 10.29
CA VAL A 73 -3.71 -4.40 10.54
C VAL A 73 -3.12 -3.57 9.41
N ILE A 74 -3.91 -2.63 8.90
CA ILE A 74 -3.48 -1.68 7.87
C ILE A 74 -3.47 -0.29 8.50
N THR A 75 -2.29 0.32 8.57
CA THR A 75 -2.13 1.73 8.93
C THR A 75 -1.75 2.51 7.70
N ILE A 76 -2.49 3.57 7.40
CA ILE A 76 -2.34 4.37 6.18
C ILE A 76 -1.81 5.74 6.56
N GLN A 77 -0.84 6.21 5.79
CA GLN A 77 -0.28 7.55 5.88
C GLN A 77 -0.53 8.32 4.58
N GLY A 78 -0.68 9.63 4.70
CA GLY A 78 -0.99 10.51 3.59
C GLY A 78 -0.37 11.87 3.77
N ARG A 79 0.03 12.47 2.63
CA ARG A 79 0.39 13.88 2.58
C ARG A 79 -0.14 14.48 1.29
N TYR A 80 -0.59 15.72 1.38
CA TYR A 80 -0.87 16.55 0.23
C TYR A 80 0.38 17.37 -0.10
N LEU A 81 0.71 17.50 -1.38
CA LEU A 81 1.83 18.29 -1.85
C LEU A 81 1.28 19.51 -2.60
N ASN A 82 1.41 20.69 -1.99
CA ASN A 82 1.24 21.94 -2.72
C ASN A 82 2.45 22.10 -3.64
N ARG A 83 2.23 22.03 -4.95
CA ARG A 83 3.21 22.46 -5.94
C ARG A 83 2.79 23.81 -6.50
#